data_AF-A0A4Y8PUL0-F1
#
_entry.id   AF-A0A4Y8PUL0-F1
#
_cell.length_a   1.000
_cell.length_b   1.000
_cell.length_c   1.000
_cell.angle_alpha   90.00
_cell.angle_beta   90.00
_cell.angle_gamma   90.00
#
_symmetry.space_group_name_H-M   'P 1'
#
loop_
_entity.id
_entity.type
_entity.pdbx_description
1 polymer ?
#
loop_
_entity_poly.entity_id
_entity_poly.type
_entity_poly.pdbx_seq_one_letter_code
_entity_poly.pdbx_strand_id
1 'polypeptide(L)'
;MVMSRKKRMWGAAAGALLLTVTVSGCKPAAGDTVAHRPPEAAGGIPYDPPITVTRVVNNTQERFAPGEDWDDNVFNRWSKATLGIQLKTLWVVDNTNDNYKTKLKLSLSSEGMLPDIVPYRDTLNDLNELIDSGRFMPVDELFDRYANETWKKLAAQYPEMWYSVTKDGKKWAVPVFDYTYNVEPVLWIREDWMRKLGLSAPQTVDDLERIMDAFVHDDPDGNGIDDTYGIAVTLRDKVNTWIADLSWLFGAYGSVPRQWNLSGGQLAYGSIDPGNKLALAKLRNWVEKRYIAADAVVWDETKAAELFTLGKAGIVAGPHWLADWPLSQLKANVPGAQYKAYPVPAGPDGKRGVRAGYLNNMVNGYELINKDSPHPEAYFVYYNYMLDHFANPQAGSEFENGFAEGYDWKRINGYASRDKSLNLLNPLAYSLNWDGARLPDLMIETLLKLKKGQAETPFEIQTQQYRTREEIEAAAIVADYERAHIRYPDYFVGASTPTMTSKLDLLHQMEVETYTNMIYGRTPIEAFDAFAARWRELGGDQITREVNDWYQSVLKK
;
A
#
# COMPACT_ATOMS: atom_id res chain seq x y z
N MET A 1 -34.08 35.96 73.95
CA MET A 1 -33.76 35.74 75.37
C MET A 1 -32.36 35.10 75.42
N VAL A 2 -31.33 35.94 75.58
CA VAL A 2 -30.40 35.96 76.75
C VAL A 2 -29.30 34.88 76.62
N MET A 3 -28.15 35.27 76.06
CA MET A 3 -26.81 35.37 76.73
C MET A 3 -25.97 34.09 76.58
N SER A 4 -24.64 34.04 76.45
CA SER A 4 -23.51 34.99 76.51
C SER A 4 -22.29 34.26 75.87
N ARG A 5 -21.20 34.87 75.37
CA ARG A 5 -20.19 35.63 76.14
C ARG A 5 -19.23 36.35 75.18
N LYS A 6 -18.86 37.57 75.59
CA LYS A 6 -17.88 38.50 75.01
C LYS A 6 -16.43 38.12 75.40
N LYS A 7 -15.43 38.56 74.63
CA LYS A 7 -14.51 39.66 75.04
C LYS A 7 -13.64 40.15 73.88
N ARG A 8 -13.30 41.43 73.95
CA ARG A 8 -12.70 42.32 72.94
C ARG A 8 -11.28 42.71 73.39
N MET A 9 -10.40 42.92 72.41
CA MET A 9 -9.28 43.89 72.29
C MET A 9 -8.22 44.02 73.40
N TRP A 10 -6.96 44.06 72.96
CA TRP A 10 -5.91 45.12 72.99
C TRP A 10 -4.80 44.58 72.04
N GLY A 11 -3.95 45.28 71.30
CA GLY A 11 -3.35 46.62 71.29
C GLY A 11 -2.08 46.48 70.41
N ALA A 12 -1.70 47.51 69.67
CA ALA A 12 -0.72 47.48 68.58
C ALA A 12 0.78 47.58 69.00
N ALA A 13 1.66 47.46 67.98
CA ALA A 13 3.11 47.77 67.90
C ALA A 13 4.09 46.68 68.41
N ALA A 14 5.23 46.36 67.80
CA ALA A 14 5.96 46.72 66.57
C ALA A 14 7.14 45.74 66.43
N GLY A 15 7.67 45.50 65.22
CA GLY A 15 8.94 44.78 65.05
C GLY A 15 9.17 44.26 63.63
N ALA A 16 9.73 45.13 62.78
CA ALA A 16 10.07 44.85 61.39
C ALA A 16 11.27 43.90 61.26
N LEU A 17 11.25 43.03 60.23
CA LEU A 17 12.47 42.60 59.54
C LEU A 17 12.19 42.48 58.04
N LEU A 18 12.91 43.31 57.27
CA LEU A 18 12.95 43.35 55.82
C LEU A 18 13.65 42.11 55.24
N LEU A 19 13.16 41.60 54.12
CA LEU A 19 13.99 40.92 53.12
C LEU A 19 13.54 41.39 51.73
N THR A 20 14.45 42.14 51.11
CA THR A 20 14.33 42.86 49.84
C THR A 20 14.42 41.93 48.64
N VAL A 21 13.49 42.13 47.70
CA VAL A 21 13.54 41.62 46.32
C VAL A 21 14.49 42.50 45.51
N THR A 22 15.39 41.88 44.73
CA THR A 22 16.11 42.56 43.65
C THR A 22 16.00 41.76 42.36
N VAL A 23 15.48 42.44 41.34
CA VAL A 23 15.47 42.08 39.92
C VAL A 23 16.77 42.61 39.28
N SER A 24 17.44 41.82 38.44
CA SER A 24 17.93 42.24 37.10
C SER A 24 18.61 41.09 36.36
N GLY A 25 18.55 41.14 35.03
CA GLY A 25 18.74 40.00 34.13
C GLY A 25 20.17 39.73 33.64
N CYS A 26 20.31 38.66 32.83
CA CYS A 26 21.43 38.45 31.92
C CYS A 26 21.09 37.47 30.77
N LYS A 27 21.86 37.61 29.68
CA LYS A 27 21.80 37.01 28.33
C LYS A 27 21.79 35.47 28.24
N PRO A 28 21.43 34.89 27.07
CA PRO A 28 21.25 33.44 26.91
C PRO A 28 22.61 32.73 26.79
N ALA A 29 22.83 31.77 27.67
CA ALA A 29 23.86 30.75 27.51
C ALA A 29 23.20 29.48 26.97
N ALA A 30 23.84 28.88 25.98
CA ALA A 30 23.48 27.59 25.39
C ALA A 30 23.30 26.55 26.52
N GLY A 31 22.11 25.95 26.56
CA GLY A 31 21.74 24.91 27.50
C GLY A 31 20.87 23.89 26.79
N ASP A 32 21.45 22.71 26.64
CA ASP A 32 20.90 21.41 26.24
C ASP A 32 19.40 21.34 25.96
N THR A 33 19.09 21.04 24.70
CA THR A 33 17.80 20.50 24.27
C THR A 33 17.56 19.17 24.97
N VAL A 34 16.83 19.21 26.09
CA VAL A 34 16.23 18.01 26.67
C VAL A 34 15.13 17.56 25.73
N ALA A 35 15.39 16.47 25.01
CA ALA A 35 14.42 15.78 24.18
C ALA A 35 13.16 15.47 25.03
N HIS A 36 12.01 15.95 24.58
CA HIS A 36 10.72 15.53 25.14
C HIS A 36 10.50 14.05 24.79
N ARG A 37 10.66 13.17 25.77
CA ARG A 37 10.24 11.77 25.69
C ARG A 37 8.71 11.72 25.75
N PRO A 38 8.02 10.94 24.87
CA PRO A 38 6.63 10.58 25.09
C PRO A 38 6.47 9.83 26.43
N PRO A 39 5.30 9.88 27.07
CA PRO A 39 5.07 9.13 28.30
C PRO A 39 5.25 7.64 28.02
N GLU A 40 6.05 6.96 28.84
CA GLU A 40 6.10 5.50 28.91
C GLU A 40 4.67 4.95 28.95
N ALA A 41 4.41 3.88 28.17
CA ALA A 41 3.23 3.04 28.37
C ALA A 41 3.06 2.80 29.88
N ALA A 42 1.84 2.89 30.40
CA ALA A 42 1.60 2.78 31.83
C ALA A 42 2.14 1.42 32.34
N GLY A 43 3.37 1.41 32.88
CA GLY A 43 4.09 0.20 33.31
C GLY A 43 5.47 -0.05 32.69
N GLY A 44 5.89 0.69 31.66
CA GLY A 44 7.14 0.43 30.92
C GLY A 44 7.02 -0.74 29.93
N ILE A 45 8.05 -0.91 29.09
CA ILE A 45 8.17 -2.03 28.12
C ILE A 45 9.34 -2.91 28.60
N PRO A 46 9.19 -4.25 28.65
CA PRO A 46 7.98 -5.02 28.33
C PRO A 46 6.87 -4.86 29.38
N TYR A 47 5.60 -5.05 28.99
CA TYR A 47 4.48 -5.17 29.93
C TYR A 47 4.70 -6.37 30.88
N ASP A 48 4.53 -6.13 32.19
CA ASP A 48 4.60 -7.17 33.24
C ASP A 48 3.43 -7.01 34.24
N PRO A 49 2.48 -7.97 34.31
CA PRO A 49 2.42 -9.20 33.52
C PRO A 49 2.14 -8.93 32.03
N PRO A 50 2.50 -9.87 31.12
CA PRO A 50 2.20 -9.72 29.69
C PRO A 50 0.71 -9.54 29.43
N ILE A 51 0.38 -8.59 28.54
CA ILE A 51 -0.99 -8.33 28.09
C ILE A 51 -1.35 -9.24 26.91
N THR A 52 -2.64 -9.49 26.71
CA THR A 52 -3.13 -10.20 25.52
C THR A 52 -3.75 -9.19 24.56
N VAL A 53 -3.35 -9.25 23.29
CA VAL A 53 -3.92 -8.48 22.19
C VAL A 53 -4.48 -9.45 21.16
N THR A 54 -5.78 -9.34 20.89
CA THR A 54 -6.46 -10.17 19.90
C THR A 54 -6.38 -9.56 18.51
N ARG A 55 -6.31 -10.43 17.50
CA ARG A 55 -6.27 -10.06 16.07
C ARG A 55 -7.05 -11.03 15.22
N VAL A 56 -7.13 -10.72 13.93
CA VAL A 56 -7.67 -11.59 12.89
C VAL A 56 -6.68 -11.67 11.73
N VAL A 57 -6.79 -12.73 10.93
CA VAL A 57 -5.85 -13.01 9.84
C VAL A 57 -6.62 -13.29 8.55
N ASN A 58 -6.17 -12.66 7.46
CA ASN A 58 -6.75 -12.77 6.12
C ASN A 58 -5.91 -13.65 5.15
N ASN A 59 -4.94 -14.42 5.67
CA ASN A 59 -4.13 -15.34 4.89
C ASN A 59 -4.14 -16.75 5.50
N THR A 60 -4.53 -17.76 4.71
CA THR A 60 -4.53 -19.17 5.10
C THR A 60 -3.34 -19.95 4.54
N GLN A 61 -2.52 -19.35 3.68
CA GLN A 61 -1.44 -20.00 2.94
C GLN A 61 -0.06 -19.83 3.60
N GLU A 62 0.00 -19.19 4.78
CA GLU A 62 1.27 -18.98 5.47
C GLU A 62 1.90 -20.28 5.96
N ARG A 63 3.23 -20.35 5.86
CA ARG A 63 4.02 -21.52 6.26
C ARG A 63 4.56 -21.31 7.66
N PHE A 64 4.47 -22.34 8.48
CA PHE A 64 4.99 -22.35 9.85
C PHE A 64 6.24 -23.23 9.97
N ALA A 65 7.11 -22.93 10.95
CA ALA A 65 8.12 -23.89 11.36
C ALA A 65 7.45 -25.12 12.03
N PRO A 66 8.10 -26.29 12.07
CA PRO A 66 7.51 -27.47 12.69
C PRO A 66 7.06 -27.21 14.14
N GLY A 67 5.78 -27.44 14.41
CA GLY A 67 5.17 -27.26 15.73
C GLY A 67 4.66 -25.85 16.03
N GLU A 68 4.80 -24.90 15.09
CA GLU A 68 4.27 -23.54 15.23
C GLU A 68 2.88 -23.39 14.63
N ASP A 69 2.17 -22.35 15.09
CA ASP A 69 0.89 -21.89 14.56
C ASP A 69 0.73 -20.36 14.73
N TRP A 70 -0.47 -19.84 14.49
CA TRP A 70 -0.77 -18.41 14.58
C TRP A 70 -0.60 -17.79 15.97
N ASP A 71 -0.67 -18.61 17.02
CA ASP A 71 -0.61 -18.21 18.44
C ASP A 71 0.72 -18.63 19.10
N ASP A 72 1.45 -19.59 18.55
CA ASP A 72 2.84 -19.91 18.91
C ASP A 72 3.74 -19.93 17.68
N ASN A 73 4.38 -18.78 17.42
CA ASN A 73 5.38 -18.61 16.37
C ASN A 73 6.48 -17.65 16.83
N VAL A 74 7.55 -17.56 16.05
CA VAL A 74 8.70 -16.72 16.34
C VAL A 74 8.34 -15.25 16.61
N PHE A 75 7.38 -14.69 15.88
CA PHE A 75 6.98 -13.31 16.05
C PHE A 75 6.23 -13.11 17.38
N ASN A 76 5.31 -14.02 17.71
CA ASN A 76 4.57 -13.96 18.97
C ASN A 76 5.48 -14.12 20.18
N ARG A 77 6.45 -15.04 20.11
CA ARG A 77 7.46 -15.22 21.17
C ARG A 77 8.35 -13.99 21.32
N TRP A 78 8.79 -13.38 20.21
CA TRP A 78 9.50 -12.09 20.23
C TRP A 78 8.64 -10.98 20.84
N SER A 79 7.38 -10.83 20.38
CA SER A 79 6.47 -9.78 20.86
C SER A 79 6.23 -9.89 22.36
N LYS A 80 6.07 -11.11 22.87
CA LYS A 80 5.93 -11.37 24.31
C LYS A 80 7.20 -11.05 25.08
N ALA A 81 8.36 -11.49 24.60
CA ALA A 81 9.63 -11.31 25.32
C ALA A 81 10.10 -9.85 25.32
N THR A 82 9.97 -9.17 24.19
CA THR A 82 10.46 -7.80 23.97
C THR A 82 9.46 -6.75 24.44
N LEU A 83 8.17 -6.97 24.18
CA LEU A 83 7.13 -5.99 24.42
C LEU A 83 6.19 -6.35 25.57
N GLY A 84 6.16 -7.60 26.01
CA GLY A 84 5.13 -8.09 26.94
C GLY A 84 3.76 -8.21 26.27
N ILE A 85 3.70 -8.33 24.93
CA ILE A 85 2.45 -8.46 24.17
C ILE A 85 2.32 -9.90 23.68
N GLN A 86 1.29 -10.61 24.13
CA GLN A 86 0.90 -11.93 23.63
C GLN A 86 -0.21 -11.75 22.58
N LEU A 87 0.06 -12.12 21.33
CA LEU A 87 -0.96 -12.09 20.29
C LEU A 87 -1.87 -13.33 20.37
N LYS A 88 -3.16 -13.14 20.16
CA LYS A 88 -4.16 -14.21 20.06
C LYS A 88 -5.01 -14.05 18.81
N THR A 89 -5.08 -15.08 17.99
CA THR A 89 -5.83 -15.06 16.73
C THR A 89 -7.24 -15.58 16.95
N LEU A 90 -8.25 -14.73 16.73
CA LEU A 90 -9.65 -15.12 16.91
C LEU A 90 -10.15 -15.99 15.77
N TRP A 91 -9.74 -15.66 14.55
CA TRP A 91 -10.06 -16.43 13.36
C TRP A 91 -9.10 -16.11 12.22
N VAL A 92 -8.97 -17.10 11.34
CA VAL A 92 -8.23 -17.05 10.09
C VAL A 92 -9.23 -17.30 8.95
N VAL A 93 -9.09 -16.57 7.85
CA VAL A 93 -9.83 -16.79 6.61
C VAL A 93 -8.97 -16.30 5.45
N ASP A 94 -9.14 -16.81 4.25
CA ASP A 94 -8.48 -16.25 3.08
C ASP A 94 -9.15 -14.95 2.63
N ASN A 95 -8.47 -14.20 1.77
CA ASN A 95 -9.01 -12.99 1.17
C ASN A 95 -9.62 -13.22 -0.23
N THR A 96 -9.83 -14.47 -0.64
CA THR A 96 -10.42 -14.77 -1.95
C THR A 96 -11.93 -14.53 -1.89
N ASN A 97 -12.52 -14.06 -3.00
CA ASN A 97 -13.97 -13.88 -3.14
C ASN A 97 -14.63 -13.13 -1.95
N ASP A 98 -13.97 -12.08 -1.43
CA ASP A 98 -14.47 -11.27 -0.32
C ASP A 98 -14.72 -12.03 1.00
N ASN A 99 -14.12 -13.22 1.19
CA ASN A 99 -14.32 -14.04 2.39
C ASN A 99 -13.95 -13.29 3.68
N TYR A 100 -12.79 -12.63 3.70
CA TYR A 100 -12.34 -11.81 4.84
C TYR A 100 -13.33 -10.67 5.13
N LYS A 101 -13.68 -9.88 4.11
CA LYS A 101 -14.61 -8.76 4.23
C LYS A 101 -15.95 -9.20 4.81
N THR A 102 -16.51 -10.29 4.29
CA THR A 102 -17.79 -10.85 4.74
C THR A 102 -17.72 -11.26 6.21
N LYS A 103 -16.66 -11.98 6.60
CA LYS A 103 -16.47 -12.44 7.99
C LYS A 103 -16.23 -11.28 8.96
N LEU A 104 -15.49 -10.25 8.53
CA LEU A 104 -15.28 -9.03 9.31
C LEU A 104 -16.58 -8.26 9.53
N LYS A 105 -17.41 -8.07 8.49
CA LYS A 105 -18.73 -7.43 8.65
C LYS A 105 -19.65 -8.20 9.61
N LEU A 106 -19.61 -9.54 9.58
CA LEU A 106 -20.35 -10.37 10.54
C LEU A 106 -19.84 -10.19 11.99
N SER A 107 -18.53 -10.05 12.19
CA SER A 107 -17.94 -9.89 13.53
C SER A 107 -18.35 -8.59 14.23
N LEU A 108 -18.75 -7.56 13.48
CA LEU A 108 -19.29 -6.30 14.02
C LEU A 108 -20.57 -6.48 14.84
N SER A 109 -21.27 -7.59 14.69
CA SER A 109 -22.52 -7.89 15.43
C SER A 109 -22.40 -9.06 16.41
N SER A 110 -21.28 -9.78 16.37
CA SER A 110 -21.07 -11.00 17.14
C SER A 110 -20.18 -10.74 18.35
N GLU A 111 -20.65 -11.14 19.53
CA GLU A 111 -19.87 -11.06 20.76
C GLU A 111 -18.62 -11.96 20.67
N GLY A 112 -17.46 -11.44 21.08
CA GLY A 112 -16.20 -12.16 21.09
C GLY A 112 -15.56 -12.45 19.72
N MET A 113 -16.13 -11.97 18.60
CA MET A 113 -15.57 -12.19 17.26
C MET A 113 -14.79 -11.00 16.69
N LEU A 114 -14.98 -9.80 17.24
CA LEU A 114 -14.25 -8.59 16.84
C LEU A 114 -12.96 -8.49 17.68
N PRO A 115 -11.76 -8.51 17.06
CA PRO A 115 -10.50 -8.44 17.78
C PRO A 115 -10.24 -7.03 18.32
N ASP A 116 -9.16 -6.87 19.09
CA ASP A 116 -8.65 -5.59 19.58
C ASP A 116 -8.15 -4.71 18.43
N ILE A 117 -7.38 -5.31 17.52
CA ILE A 117 -6.82 -4.66 16.33
C ILE A 117 -7.35 -5.35 15.09
N VAL A 118 -7.93 -4.57 14.18
CA VAL A 118 -8.46 -5.02 12.90
C VAL A 118 -7.63 -4.43 11.77
N PRO A 119 -6.80 -5.25 11.10
CA PRO A 119 -6.08 -4.80 9.91
C PRO A 119 -7.04 -4.81 8.71
N TYR A 120 -7.04 -3.72 7.93
CA TYR A 120 -7.93 -3.53 6.78
C TYR A 120 -7.17 -2.98 5.57
N ARG A 121 -7.23 -3.69 4.43
CA ARG A 121 -6.56 -3.34 3.17
C ARG A 121 -7.47 -3.64 1.98
N ASP A 122 -8.48 -2.80 1.80
CA ASP A 122 -9.45 -2.89 0.70
C ASP A 122 -10.09 -1.49 0.45
N THR A 123 -11.32 -1.41 -0.07
CA THR A 123 -11.96 -0.16 -0.50
C THR A 123 -12.14 0.89 0.61
N LEU A 124 -12.01 2.17 0.26
CA LEU A 124 -12.33 3.25 1.21
C LEU A 124 -13.81 3.25 1.60
N ASN A 125 -14.71 2.76 0.75
CA ASN A 125 -16.13 2.71 1.07
C ASN A 125 -16.41 1.73 2.22
N ASP A 126 -15.90 0.49 2.15
CA ASP A 126 -16.11 -0.45 3.26
C ASP A 126 -15.33 -0.03 4.52
N LEU A 127 -14.17 0.61 4.40
CA LEU A 127 -13.48 1.21 5.55
C LEU A 127 -14.39 2.23 6.27
N ASN A 128 -15.06 3.11 5.52
CA ASN A 128 -16.00 4.07 6.08
C ASN A 128 -17.22 3.38 6.71
N GLU A 129 -17.74 2.30 6.11
CA GLU A 129 -18.80 1.49 6.74
C GLU A 129 -18.34 0.85 8.05
N LEU A 130 -17.10 0.35 8.12
CA LEU A 130 -16.50 -0.17 9.34
C LEU A 130 -16.43 0.91 10.42
N ILE A 131 -15.94 2.11 10.09
CA ILE A 131 -15.89 3.27 10.99
C ILE A 131 -17.30 3.62 11.50
N ASP A 132 -18.29 3.64 10.59
CA ASP A 132 -19.67 4.02 10.89
C ASP A 132 -20.46 2.98 11.68
N SER A 133 -19.93 1.75 11.80
CA SER A 133 -20.52 0.71 12.65
C SER A 133 -20.57 1.07 14.14
N GLY A 134 -19.81 2.08 14.56
CA GLY A 134 -19.69 2.48 15.97
C GLY A 134 -18.94 1.48 16.84
N ARG A 135 -18.20 0.53 16.23
CA ARG A 135 -17.41 -0.48 16.93
C ARG A 135 -15.94 -0.09 17.16
N PHE A 136 -15.46 0.95 16.47
CA PHE A 136 -14.07 1.40 16.55
C PHE A 136 -13.95 2.77 17.23
N MET A 137 -12.77 3.08 17.76
CA MET A 137 -12.50 4.35 18.43
C MET A 137 -11.60 5.27 17.59
N PRO A 138 -11.70 6.61 17.76
CA PRO A 138 -10.74 7.53 17.17
C PRO A 138 -9.34 7.31 17.75
N VAL A 139 -8.32 7.54 16.92
CA VAL A 139 -6.92 7.25 17.23
C VAL A 139 -6.09 8.51 17.43
N ASP A 140 -6.66 9.71 17.30
CA ASP A 140 -5.96 10.99 17.43
C ASP A 140 -5.19 11.10 18.76
N GLU A 141 -5.91 10.91 19.87
CA GLU A 141 -5.32 11.04 21.22
C GLU A 141 -4.29 9.95 21.50
N LEU A 142 -4.50 8.75 20.97
CA LEU A 142 -3.54 7.65 21.07
C LEU A 142 -2.28 7.97 20.28
N PHE A 143 -2.40 8.48 19.06
CA PHE A 143 -1.28 8.89 18.23
C PHE A 143 -0.49 10.03 18.90
N ASP A 144 -1.16 11.07 19.37
CA ASP A 144 -0.50 12.21 20.01
C ASP A 144 0.27 11.80 21.26
N ARG A 145 -0.32 10.90 22.07
CA ARG A 145 0.28 10.43 23.32
C ARG A 145 1.39 9.41 23.09
N TYR A 146 1.17 8.42 22.24
CA TYR A 146 2.01 7.22 22.17
C TYR A 146 2.92 7.17 20.96
N ALA A 147 2.62 7.81 19.83
CA ALA A 147 3.50 7.75 18.66
C ALA A 147 4.86 8.41 18.96
N ASN A 148 5.94 7.76 18.52
CA ASN A 148 7.29 8.28 18.67
C ASN A 148 7.58 9.44 17.70
N GLU A 149 8.73 10.08 17.87
CA GLU A 149 9.14 11.23 17.05
C GLU A 149 9.32 10.86 15.58
N THR A 150 9.79 9.64 15.28
CA THR A 150 9.95 9.14 13.90
C THR A 150 8.59 9.13 13.20
N TRP A 151 7.57 8.55 13.83
CA TRP A 151 6.23 8.46 13.29
C TRP A 151 5.56 9.84 13.18
N LYS A 152 5.72 10.70 14.19
CA LYS A 152 5.20 12.08 14.16
C LYS A 152 5.81 12.89 13.02
N LYS A 153 7.11 12.74 12.75
CA LYS A 153 7.77 13.38 11.60
C LYS A 153 7.22 12.89 10.28
N LEU A 154 7.02 11.57 10.11
CA LEU A 154 6.41 11.02 8.90
C LEU A 154 4.98 11.56 8.71
N ALA A 155 4.17 11.60 9.77
CA ALA A 155 2.82 12.15 9.72
C ALA A 155 2.79 13.65 9.41
N ALA A 156 3.81 14.41 9.81
CA ALA A 156 3.94 15.83 9.47
C ALA A 156 4.44 16.04 8.03
N GLN A 157 5.31 15.15 7.53
CA GLN A 157 5.79 15.16 6.16
C GLN A 157 4.68 14.77 5.17
N TYR A 158 3.79 13.88 5.59
CA TYR A 158 2.77 13.26 4.75
C TYR A 158 1.36 13.37 5.38
N PRO A 159 0.83 14.59 5.55
CA PRO A 159 -0.46 14.81 6.21
C PRO A 159 -1.64 14.12 5.51
N GLU A 160 -1.52 13.89 4.20
CA GLU A 160 -2.51 13.22 3.36
C GLU A 160 -2.80 11.78 3.78
N MET A 161 -1.89 11.12 4.49
CA MET A 161 -2.11 9.76 5.03
C MET A 161 -3.36 9.68 5.92
N TRP A 162 -3.79 10.81 6.49
CA TRP A 162 -4.94 10.89 7.39
C TRP A 162 -6.25 11.23 6.68
N TYR A 163 -6.24 11.71 5.44
CA TYR A 163 -7.41 12.32 4.80
C TYR A 163 -8.57 11.34 4.61
N SER A 164 -8.26 10.08 4.31
CA SER A 164 -9.24 9.00 4.08
C SER A 164 -9.93 8.52 5.35
N VAL A 165 -9.28 8.73 6.50
CA VAL A 165 -9.73 8.27 7.82
C VAL A 165 -10.13 9.41 8.74
N THR A 166 -10.07 10.65 8.25
CA THR A 166 -10.49 11.84 8.99
C THR A 166 -11.97 12.09 8.77
N LYS A 167 -12.78 11.94 9.81
CA LYS A 167 -14.22 12.19 9.81
C LYS A 167 -14.62 12.95 11.07
N ASP A 168 -15.42 14.01 10.90
CA ASP A 168 -15.87 14.89 11.99
C ASP A 168 -14.71 15.46 12.83
N GLY A 169 -13.57 15.74 12.18
CA GLY A 169 -12.37 16.26 12.81
C GLY A 169 -11.56 15.25 13.63
N LYS A 170 -11.90 13.96 13.55
CA LYS A 170 -11.19 12.85 14.23
C LYS A 170 -10.63 11.86 13.22
N LYS A 171 -9.49 11.25 13.53
CA LYS A 171 -8.86 10.15 12.78
C LYS A 171 -9.38 8.83 13.35
N TRP A 172 -9.93 7.97 12.51
CA TRP A 172 -10.64 6.75 12.95
C TRP A 172 -9.88 5.44 12.74
N ALA A 173 -8.74 5.49 12.06
CA ALA A 173 -7.88 4.34 11.88
C ALA A 173 -6.42 4.80 11.76
N VAL A 174 -5.48 3.92 12.08
CA VAL A 174 -4.05 4.19 11.97
C VAL A 174 -3.58 3.75 10.58
N PRO A 175 -3.08 4.65 9.71
CA PRO A 175 -2.57 4.27 8.40
C PRO A 175 -1.31 3.41 8.52
N VAL A 176 -1.25 2.31 7.76
CA VAL A 176 -0.09 1.44 7.67
C VAL A 176 0.82 1.93 6.56
N PHE A 177 2.04 2.33 6.91
CA PHE A 177 3.00 2.82 5.91
C PHE A 177 3.44 1.73 4.94
N ASP A 178 3.65 2.16 3.69
CA ASP A 178 4.25 1.39 2.62
C ASP A 178 5.32 2.21 1.89
N TYR A 179 6.09 1.53 1.04
CA TYR A 179 7.10 2.15 0.22
C TYR A 179 6.48 2.98 -0.91
N THR A 180 7.07 4.14 -1.16
CA THR A 180 6.76 4.97 -2.32
C THR A 180 7.29 4.31 -3.60
N TYR A 181 6.75 4.70 -4.75
CA TYR A 181 7.13 4.16 -6.08
C TYR A 181 6.92 2.64 -6.26
N ASN A 182 6.05 2.05 -5.45
CA ASN A 182 5.86 0.61 -5.33
C ASN A 182 4.68 0.08 -6.19
N VAL A 183 4.04 0.94 -6.99
CA VAL A 183 2.77 0.61 -7.70
C VAL A 183 2.79 0.90 -9.20
N GLU A 184 3.73 1.70 -9.67
CA GLU A 184 3.84 2.12 -11.06
C GLU A 184 4.21 0.94 -11.95
N PRO A 185 3.40 0.61 -12.97
CA PRO A 185 3.70 -0.47 -13.88
C PRO A 185 4.91 -0.15 -14.77
N VAL A 186 5.82 -1.12 -14.88
CA VAL A 186 6.73 -1.28 -16.01
C VAL A 186 6.22 -2.42 -16.89
N LEU A 187 6.71 -2.50 -18.14
CA LEU A 187 6.43 -3.66 -18.99
C LEU A 187 7.51 -4.72 -18.78
N TRP A 188 7.15 -5.85 -18.20
CA TRP A 188 8.01 -7.02 -18.14
C TRP A 188 7.86 -7.83 -19.42
N ILE A 189 8.93 -7.92 -20.22
CA ILE A 189 8.92 -8.54 -21.54
C ILE A 189 9.89 -9.72 -21.57
N ARG A 190 9.51 -10.82 -22.23
CA ARG A 190 10.35 -11.99 -22.52
C ARG A 190 11.53 -11.60 -23.44
N GLU A 191 12.68 -11.35 -22.84
CA GLU A 191 13.90 -10.91 -23.52
C GLU A 191 14.51 -12.00 -24.40
N ASP A 192 14.36 -13.26 -23.98
CA ASP A 192 14.73 -14.41 -24.78
C ASP A 192 13.90 -14.52 -26.07
N TRP A 193 12.59 -14.23 -26.00
CA TRP A 193 11.72 -14.17 -27.18
C TRP A 193 12.09 -13.00 -28.09
N MET A 194 12.27 -11.79 -27.52
CA MET A 194 12.72 -10.62 -28.27
C MET A 194 14.00 -10.90 -29.06
N ARG A 195 15.01 -11.51 -28.41
CA ARG A 195 16.28 -11.87 -29.06
C ARG A 195 16.15 -12.96 -30.11
N LYS A 196 15.33 -13.99 -29.87
CA LYS A 196 15.07 -15.07 -30.85
C LYS A 196 14.48 -14.51 -32.14
N LEU A 197 13.57 -13.54 -32.01
CA LEU A 197 12.83 -12.93 -33.12
C LEU A 197 13.50 -11.66 -33.70
N GLY A 198 14.63 -11.22 -33.13
CA GLY A 198 15.34 -10.01 -33.59
C GLY A 198 14.58 -8.71 -33.35
N LEU A 199 13.74 -8.66 -32.32
CA LEU A 199 12.89 -7.51 -32.00
C LEU A 199 13.63 -6.50 -31.10
N SER A 200 13.27 -5.22 -31.25
CA SER A 200 13.80 -4.10 -30.45
C SER A 200 12.82 -3.64 -29.37
N ALA A 201 13.33 -3.01 -28.31
CA ALA A 201 12.52 -2.49 -27.22
C ALA A 201 11.43 -1.50 -27.71
N PRO A 202 10.17 -1.63 -27.24
CA PRO A 202 9.06 -0.81 -27.72
C PRO A 202 9.22 0.66 -27.31
N GLN A 203 9.03 1.59 -28.25
CA GLN A 203 8.99 3.04 -27.98
C GLN A 203 7.57 3.59 -28.06
N THR A 204 6.74 3.00 -28.90
CA THR A 204 5.34 3.36 -29.15
C THR A 204 4.40 2.18 -28.96
N VAL A 205 3.11 2.45 -28.75
CA VAL A 205 2.09 1.39 -28.65
C VAL A 205 2.06 0.53 -29.92
N ASP A 206 2.32 1.11 -31.10
CA ASP A 206 2.38 0.37 -32.35
C ASP A 206 3.63 -0.54 -32.44
N ASP A 207 4.77 -0.15 -31.83
CA ASP A 207 5.93 -1.06 -31.71
C ASP A 207 5.58 -2.26 -30.82
N LEU A 208 4.89 -2.01 -29.71
CA LEU A 208 4.42 -3.07 -28.82
C LEU A 208 3.44 -4.00 -29.52
N GLU A 209 2.54 -3.48 -30.36
CA GLU A 209 1.64 -4.30 -31.17
C GLU A 209 2.40 -5.22 -32.13
N ARG A 210 3.46 -4.74 -32.78
CA ARG A 210 4.31 -5.60 -33.64
C ARG A 210 5.03 -6.68 -32.84
N ILE A 211 5.46 -6.37 -31.62
CA ILE A 211 6.06 -7.35 -30.71
C ILE A 211 5.02 -8.41 -30.32
N MET A 212 3.81 -8.00 -29.94
CA MET A 212 2.72 -8.92 -29.60
C MET A 212 2.31 -9.81 -30.78
N ASP A 213 2.28 -9.25 -31.99
CA ASP A 213 2.04 -9.98 -33.23
C ASP A 213 3.04 -11.12 -33.42
N ALA A 214 4.33 -10.79 -33.36
CA ALA A 214 5.41 -11.76 -33.48
C ALA A 214 5.38 -12.80 -32.35
N PHE A 215 5.06 -12.39 -31.13
CA PHE A 215 4.93 -13.32 -30.00
C PHE A 215 3.78 -14.31 -30.15
N VAL A 216 2.74 -13.96 -30.89
CA VAL A 216 1.56 -14.83 -31.09
C VAL A 216 1.72 -15.70 -32.34
N HIS A 217 2.43 -15.21 -33.36
CA HIS A 217 2.43 -15.83 -34.69
C HIS A 217 3.77 -16.41 -35.14
N ASP A 218 4.90 -16.07 -34.50
CA ASP A 218 6.24 -16.51 -34.92
C ASP A 218 6.87 -17.56 -33.98
N ASP A 219 6.05 -18.32 -33.25
CA ASP A 219 6.45 -19.46 -32.40
C ASP A 219 7.67 -19.13 -31.49
N PRO A 220 7.58 -18.12 -30.60
CA PRO A 220 8.73 -17.71 -29.82
C PRO A 220 9.18 -18.78 -28.80
N ASP A 221 8.27 -19.63 -28.33
CA ASP A 221 8.59 -20.73 -27.41
C ASP A 221 9.12 -22.00 -28.13
N GLY A 222 8.94 -22.11 -29.45
CA GLY A 222 9.54 -23.14 -30.30
C GLY A 222 8.83 -24.48 -30.24
N ASN A 223 7.56 -24.50 -29.83
CA ASN A 223 6.78 -25.72 -29.71
C ASN A 223 6.00 -26.08 -31.00
N GLY A 224 5.94 -25.16 -31.98
CA GLY A 224 5.23 -25.33 -33.24
C GLY A 224 3.70 -25.26 -33.14
N ILE A 225 3.16 -24.71 -32.06
CA ILE A 225 1.74 -24.58 -31.74
C ILE A 225 1.44 -23.10 -31.44
N ASP A 226 0.40 -22.55 -32.07
CA ASP A 226 -0.06 -21.17 -31.82
C ASP A 226 -0.82 -21.06 -30.47
N ASP A 227 -0.09 -21.20 -29.37
CA ASP A 227 -0.62 -21.21 -27.99
C ASP A 227 -0.02 -20.14 -27.06
N THR A 228 0.73 -19.19 -27.63
CA THR A 228 1.25 -18.02 -26.94
C THR A 228 0.33 -16.80 -27.09
N TYR A 229 0.37 -15.93 -26.10
CA TYR A 229 -0.32 -14.65 -26.06
C TYR A 229 0.70 -13.50 -26.04
N GLY A 230 0.29 -12.36 -26.59
CA GLY A 230 1.11 -11.15 -26.58
C GLY A 230 1.30 -10.61 -25.17
N ILE A 231 0.20 -10.44 -24.42
CA ILE A 231 0.20 -9.82 -23.10
C ILE A 231 -0.77 -10.50 -22.12
N ALA A 232 -0.31 -10.69 -20.88
CA ALA A 232 -1.11 -11.12 -19.75
C ALA A 232 -1.80 -9.91 -19.09
N VAL A 233 -3.13 -9.92 -19.12
CA VAL A 233 -4.00 -8.87 -18.55
C VAL A 233 -5.23 -9.50 -17.88
N THR A 234 -5.82 -8.81 -16.91
CA THR A 234 -7.18 -9.09 -16.45
C THR A 234 -8.15 -8.03 -16.98
N LEU A 235 -9.37 -8.47 -17.28
CA LEU A 235 -10.50 -7.62 -17.69
C LEU A 235 -11.73 -7.87 -16.79
N ARG A 236 -11.56 -8.51 -15.63
CA ARG A 236 -12.67 -8.94 -14.77
C ARG A 236 -13.34 -7.78 -14.06
N ASP A 237 -12.57 -7.01 -13.28
CA ASP A 237 -13.12 -6.02 -12.34
C ASP A 237 -12.81 -4.57 -12.69
N LYS A 238 -11.65 -4.32 -13.31
CA LYS A 238 -11.17 -2.99 -13.73
C LYS A 238 -9.92 -3.16 -14.61
N VAL A 239 -9.55 -2.09 -15.30
CA VAL A 239 -8.36 -2.07 -16.19
C VAL A 239 -7.11 -1.47 -15.51
N ASN A 240 -7.28 -0.76 -14.40
CA ASN A 240 -6.19 -0.25 -13.58
C ASN A 240 -6.08 -1.16 -12.35
N THR A 241 -5.04 -1.99 -12.29
CA THR A 241 -4.90 -3.10 -11.33
C THR A 241 -3.50 -3.15 -10.71
N TRP A 242 -3.35 -3.95 -9.66
CA TRP A 242 -2.08 -4.02 -8.93
C TRP A 242 -1.01 -4.83 -9.68
N ILE A 243 -1.41 -5.83 -10.48
CA ILE A 243 -0.62 -6.57 -11.47
C ILE A 243 -1.47 -6.89 -12.70
N ALA A 244 -0.84 -7.33 -13.79
CA ALA A 244 -1.50 -7.53 -15.08
C ALA A 244 -2.24 -6.25 -15.54
N ASP A 245 -1.59 -5.12 -15.29
CA ASP A 245 -2.17 -3.77 -15.32
C ASP A 245 -2.30 -3.18 -16.73
N LEU A 246 -3.37 -2.43 -16.97
CA LEU A 246 -3.59 -1.69 -18.21
C LEU A 246 -3.61 -0.16 -18.01
N SER A 247 -3.35 0.36 -16.81
CA SER A 247 -3.32 1.82 -16.56
C SER A 247 -2.38 2.55 -17.53
N TRP A 248 -1.27 1.91 -17.90
CA TRP A 248 -0.30 2.45 -18.85
C TRP A 248 -0.85 2.65 -20.26
N LEU A 249 -1.73 1.76 -20.72
CA LEU A 249 -2.34 1.86 -22.05
C LEU A 249 -3.29 3.05 -22.11
N PHE A 250 -4.13 3.21 -21.08
CA PHE A 250 -5.03 4.36 -21.00
C PHE A 250 -4.24 5.66 -20.81
N GLY A 251 -3.15 5.63 -20.03
CA GLY A 251 -2.27 6.78 -19.84
C GLY A 251 -1.59 7.22 -21.12
N ALA A 252 -1.31 6.30 -22.06
CA ALA A 252 -0.87 6.64 -23.42
C ALA A 252 -1.92 7.43 -24.24
N TYR A 253 -3.17 7.48 -23.78
CA TYR A 253 -4.24 8.31 -24.35
C TYR A 253 -4.66 9.48 -23.43
N GLY A 254 -3.93 9.70 -22.33
CA GLY A 254 -4.04 10.91 -21.50
C GLY A 254 -4.89 10.79 -20.24
N SER A 255 -5.33 9.59 -19.85
CA SER A 255 -6.07 9.41 -18.60
C SER A 255 -5.76 8.06 -17.93
N VAL A 256 -6.09 7.94 -16.64
CA VAL A 256 -6.05 6.64 -15.96
C VAL A 256 -7.44 6.33 -15.37
N PRO A 257 -8.13 5.27 -15.84
CA PRO A 257 -9.43 4.88 -15.31
C PRO A 257 -9.40 4.63 -13.81
N ARG A 258 -10.56 4.86 -13.17
CA ARG A 258 -10.79 4.70 -11.72
C ARG A 258 -10.00 5.65 -10.82
N GLN A 259 -9.40 6.71 -11.34
CA GLN A 259 -8.68 7.71 -10.56
C GLN A 259 -9.25 9.12 -10.74
N TRP A 260 -9.07 9.97 -9.74
CA TRP A 260 -9.30 11.40 -9.83
C TRP A 260 -7.97 12.12 -10.09
N ASN A 261 -7.68 12.39 -11.36
CA ASN A 261 -6.45 13.09 -11.74
C ASN A 261 -6.69 14.59 -11.89
N LEU A 262 -5.65 15.39 -11.69
CA LEU A 262 -5.70 16.84 -11.87
C LEU A 262 -5.78 17.20 -13.37
N SER A 263 -6.80 17.97 -13.74
CA SER A 263 -7.01 18.49 -15.09
C SER A 263 -7.55 19.92 -15.01
N GLY A 264 -6.82 20.88 -15.58
CA GLY A 264 -7.25 22.29 -15.58
C GLY A 264 -7.47 22.90 -14.19
N GLY A 265 -6.76 22.43 -13.17
CA GLY A 265 -6.90 22.91 -11.78
C GLY A 265 -8.05 22.28 -10.99
N GLN A 266 -8.78 21.32 -11.58
CA GLN A 266 -9.85 20.56 -10.94
C GLN A 266 -9.57 19.06 -11.05
N LEU A 267 -10.17 18.27 -10.18
CA LEU A 267 -10.10 16.82 -10.26
C LEU A 267 -11.14 16.31 -11.26
N ALA A 268 -10.69 15.49 -12.21
CA ALA A 268 -11.52 14.83 -13.20
C ALA A 268 -11.43 13.31 -13.05
N TYR A 269 -12.56 12.63 -13.20
CA TYR A 269 -12.62 11.17 -13.10
C TYR A 269 -12.14 10.52 -14.41
N GLY A 270 -11.08 9.73 -14.34
CA GLY A 270 -10.38 9.22 -15.51
C GLY A 270 -11.21 8.26 -16.37
N SER A 271 -12.17 7.51 -15.82
CA SER A 271 -12.92 6.53 -16.62
C SER A 271 -13.87 7.15 -17.64
N ILE A 272 -14.25 8.42 -17.50
CA ILE A 272 -15.11 9.11 -18.48
C ILE A 272 -14.31 10.01 -19.42
N ASP A 273 -12.98 9.92 -19.41
CA ASP A 273 -12.13 10.68 -20.32
C ASP A 273 -12.32 10.20 -21.77
N PRO A 274 -12.53 11.10 -22.75
CA PRO A 274 -12.74 10.73 -24.14
C PRO A 274 -11.61 9.91 -24.78
N GLY A 275 -10.37 10.06 -24.29
CA GLY A 275 -9.20 9.29 -24.75
C GLY A 275 -9.37 7.78 -24.54
N ASN A 276 -10.18 7.37 -23.58
CA ASN A 276 -10.42 5.96 -23.28
C ASN A 276 -11.07 5.20 -24.44
N LYS A 277 -11.80 5.87 -25.33
CA LYS A 277 -12.35 5.23 -26.54
C LYS A 277 -11.27 4.58 -27.38
N LEU A 278 -10.12 5.24 -27.53
CA LEU A 278 -9.02 4.75 -28.34
C LEU A 278 -8.31 3.57 -27.66
N ALA A 279 -8.13 3.64 -26.34
CA ALA A 279 -7.62 2.52 -25.56
C ALA A 279 -8.54 1.29 -25.65
N LEU A 280 -9.85 1.48 -25.50
CA LEU A 280 -10.85 0.41 -25.62
C LEU A 280 -10.89 -0.20 -27.03
N ALA A 281 -10.76 0.62 -28.07
CA ALA A 281 -10.64 0.14 -29.45
C ALA A 281 -9.38 -0.70 -29.67
N LYS A 282 -8.25 -0.31 -29.09
CA LYS A 282 -7.00 -1.09 -29.11
C LYS A 282 -7.17 -2.42 -28.38
N LEU A 283 -7.76 -2.42 -27.18
CA LEU A 283 -8.04 -3.65 -26.43
C LEU A 283 -8.96 -4.60 -27.20
N ARG A 284 -9.99 -4.08 -27.87
CA ARG A 284 -10.84 -4.89 -28.77
C ARG A 284 -10.00 -5.56 -29.86
N ASN A 285 -9.20 -4.78 -30.56
CA ASN A 285 -8.31 -5.29 -31.61
C ASN A 285 -7.34 -6.36 -31.06
N TRP A 286 -6.81 -6.18 -29.85
CA TRP A 286 -5.91 -7.15 -29.21
C TRP A 286 -6.63 -8.46 -28.82
N VAL A 287 -7.90 -8.41 -28.43
CA VAL A 287 -8.72 -9.61 -28.22
C VAL A 287 -9.03 -10.29 -29.55
N GLU A 288 -9.44 -9.56 -30.59
CA GLU A 288 -9.72 -10.09 -31.93
C GLU A 288 -8.49 -10.79 -32.55
N LYS A 289 -7.30 -10.22 -32.34
CA LYS A 289 -6.03 -10.78 -32.78
C LYS A 289 -5.44 -11.83 -31.85
N ARG A 290 -6.13 -12.18 -30.75
CA ARG A 290 -5.65 -13.12 -29.72
C ARG A 290 -4.34 -12.72 -29.03
N TYR A 291 -3.96 -11.44 -29.04
CA TYR A 291 -2.85 -10.95 -28.23
C TYR A 291 -3.19 -11.02 -26.73
N ILE A 292 -4.48 -10.87 -26.41
CA ILE A 292 -5.06 -11.10 -25.07
C ILE A 292 -5.86 -12.40 -25.11
N ALA A 293 -5.76 -13.20 -24.04
CA ALA A 293 -6.55 -14.41 -23.89
C ALA A 293 -8.04 -14.11 -23.71
N ALA A 294 -8.90 -14.90 -24.37
CA ALA A 294 -10.36 -14.71 -24.32
C ALA A 294 -10.93 -14.79 -22.89
N ASP A 295 -10.30 -15.58 -22.02
CA ASP A 295 -10.71 -15.79 -20.63
C ASP A 295 -10.25 -14.69 -19.67
N ALA A 296 -9.57 -13.64 -20.15
CA ALA A 296 -9.11 -12.53 -19.31
C ALA A 296 -10.24 -11.85 -18.49
N VAL A 297 -11.49 -11.95 -18.94
CA VAL A 297 -12.68 -11.44 -18.26
C VAL A 297 -13.09 -12.23 -17.00
N VAL A 298 -12.58 -13.44 -16.77
CA VAL A 298 -12.93 -14.26 -15.59
C VAL A 298 -11.78 -14.42 -14.59
N TRP A 299 -10.57 -13.99 -14.93
CA TRP A 299 -9.39 -14.13 -14.07
C TRP A 299 -9.19 -12.90 -13.17
N ASP A 300 -8.82 -13.12 -11.91
CA ASP A 300 -8.19 -12.05 -11.11
C ASP A 300 -6.81 -11.69 -11.67
N GLU A 301 -6.22 -10.66 -11.09
CA GLU A 301 -4.90 -10.16 -11.43
C GLU A 301 -3.81 -11.23 -11.32
N THR A 302 -3.83 -12.05 -10.25
CA THR A 302 -2.83 -13.11 -10.01
C THR A 302 -2.94 -14.20 -11.06
N LYS A 303 -4.16 -14.67 -11.32
CA LYS A 303 -4.44 -15.71 -12.31
C LYS A 303 -4.10 -15.24 -13.72
N ALA A 304 -4.35 -13.97 -14.05
CA ALA A 304 -3.92 -13.40 -15.31
C ALA A 304 -2.39 -13.41 -15.46
N ALA A 305 -1.66 -12.98 -14.42
CA ALA A 305 -0.20 -12.99 -14.42
C ALA A 305 0.42 -14.39 -14.55
N GLU A 306 -0.30 -15.46 -14.17
CA GLU A 306 0.15 -16.84 -14.39
C GLU A 306 0.39 -17.18 -15.86
N LEU A 307 -0.29 -16.52 -16.82
CA LEU A 307 0.03 -16.74 -18.23
C LEU A 307 1.49 -16.43 -18.53
N PHE A 308 2.04 -15.36 -17.94
CA PHE A 308 3.44 -15.04 -18.10
C PHE A 308 4.33 -16.07 -17.39
N THR A 309 4.01 -16.44 -16.14
CA THR A 309 4.86 -17.36 -15.36
C THR A 309 4.81 -18.80 -15.84
N LEU A 310 3.75 -19.23 -16.52
CA LEU A 310 3.64 -20.51 -17.22
C LEU A 310 4.29 -20.50 -18.61
N GLY A 311 4.87 -19.37 -19.03
CA GLY A 311 5.51 -19.23 -20.32
C GLY A 311 4.56 -19.04 -21.50
N LYS A 312 3.29 -18.74 -21.26
CA LYS A 312 2.24 -18.59 -22.26
C LYS A 312 1.98 -17.15 -22.70
N ALA A 313 2.50 -16.14 -22.00
CA ALA A 313 2.45 -14.75 -22.45
C ALA A 313 3.85 -14.13 -22.51
N GLY A 314 4.07 -13.28 -23.52
CA GLY A 314 5.35 -12.60 -23.72
C GLY A 314 5.53 -11.33 -22.90
N ILE A 315 4.43 -10.72 -22.44
CA ILE A 315 4.43 -9.44 -21.72
C ILE A 315 3.51 -9.54 -20.50
N VAL A 316 3.91 -8.93 -19.39
CA VAL A 316 3.01 -8.59 -18.26
C VAL A 316 3.39 -7.22 -17.71
N ALA A 317 2.39 -6.40 -17.40
CA ALA A 317 2.61 -5.08 -16.81
C ALA A 317 2.39 -5.12 -15.30
N GLY A 318 3.28 -4.49 -14.55
CA GLY A 318 3.18 -4.42 -13.10
C GLY A 318 4.39 -3.76 -12.45
N PRO A 319 4.35 -3.57 -11.13
CA PRO A 319 5.36 -2.83 -10.38
C PRO A 319 6.74 -3.50 -10.42
N HIS A 320 7.77 -2.76 -10.03
CA HIS A 320 9.17 -3.20 -10.11
C HIS A 320 9.45 -4.49 -9.29
N TRP A 321 8.70 -4.73 -8.22
CA TRP A 321 8.87 -5.91 -7.37
C TRP A 321 8.34 -7.21 -7.99
N LEU A 322 7.69 -7.17 -9.16
CA LEU A 322 7.20 -8.40 -9.82
C LEU A 322 8.30 -9.42 -10.11
N ALA A 323 9.53 -8.96 -10.33
CA ALA A 323 10.66 -9.85 -10.53
C ALA A 323 10.90 -10.81 -9.34
N ASP A 324 10.50 -10.40 -8.13
CA ASP A 324 10.50 -11.24 -6.94
C ASP A 324 9.31 -12.19 -6.94
N TRP A 325 8.10 -11.66 -7.08
CA TRP A 325 6.88 -12.44 -7.17
C TRP A 325 5.83 -11.72 -8.03
N PRO A 326 5.16 -12.42 -8.98
CA PRO A 326 5.22 -13.85 -9.22
C PRO A 326 6.29 -14.27 -10.26
N LEU A 327 7.04 -13.34 -10.88
CA LEU A 327 7.87 -13.65 -12.06
C LEU A 327 9.07 -14.55 -11.77
N SER A 328 9.46 -14.71 -10.50
CA SER A 328 10.44 -15.73 -10.11
C SER A 328 10.00 -17.15 -10.53
N GLN A 329 8.69 -17.41 -10.60
CA GLN A 329 8.15 -18.71 -11.02
C GLN A 329 8.38 -19.02 -12.51
N LEU A 330 8.55 -18.00 -13.36
CA LEU A 330 8.83 -18.22 -14.78
C LEU A 330 10.08 -19.08 -14.99
N LYS A 331 11.16 -18.79 -14.26
CA LYS A 331 12.42 -19.56 -14.38
C LYS A 331 12.27 -21.00 -13.89
N ALA A 332 11.33 -21.25 -12.96
CA ALA A 332 11.02 -22.59 -12.47
C ALA A 332 10.21 -23.41 -13.49
N ASN A 333 9.24 -22.77 -14.17
CA ASN A 333 8.37 -23.41 -15.15
C ASN A 333 9.01 -23.53 -16.54
N VAL A 334 9.85 -22.56 -16.92
CA VAL A 334 10.52 -22.47 -18.23
C VAL A 334 12.03 -22.29 -18.01
N PRO A 335 12.79 -23.39 -17.91
CA PRO A 335 14.23 -23.32 -17.68
C PRO A 335 14.94 -22.49 -18.75
N GLY A 336 15.76 -21.52 -18.31
CA GLY A 336 16.52 -20.64 -19.19
C GLY A 336 15.77 -19.40 -19.68
N ALA A 337 14.48 -19.25 -19.34
CA ALA A 337 13.73 -18.04 -19.67
C ALA A 337 14.38 -16.78 -19.08
N GLN A 338 14.37 -15.72 -19.88
CA GLN A 338 14.91 -14.41 -19.50
C GLN A 338 13.86 -13.33 -19.76
N TYR A 339 13.74 -12.40 -18.83
CA TYR A 339 12.83 -11.27 -18.97
C TYR A 339 13.51 -10.00 -18.46
N LYS A 340 12.97 -8.85 -18.88
CA LYS A 340 13.45 -7.54 -18.46
C LYS A 340 12.30 -6.54 -18.40
N ALA A 341 12.43 -5.57 -17.50
CA ALA A 341 11.55 -4.41 -17.46
C ALA A 341 11.91 -3.39 -18.54
N TYR A 342 10.88 -2.83 -19.16
CA TYR A 342 10.92 -1.74 -20.13
C TYR A 342 9.99 -0.60 -19.69
N PRO A 343 10.33 0.65 -20.02
CA PRO A 343 9.43 1.77 -19.80
C PRO A 343 8.15 1.61 -20.62
N VAL A 344 7.06 2.17 -20.15
CA VAL A 344 5.79 2.16 -20.89
C VAL A 344 5.92 2.96 -22.21
N PRO A 345 5.34 2.46 -23.31
CA PRO A 345 5.46 3.09 -24.62
C PRO A 345 4.62 4.36 -24.72
N ALA A 346 4.99 5.23 -25.66
CA ALA A 346 4.20 6.41 -26.00
C ALA A 346 2.95 6.04 -26.83
N GLY A 347 1.87 6.76 -26.59
CA GLY A 347 0.70 6.78 -27.48
C GLY A 347 0.97 7.56 -28.77
N PRO A 348 -0.03 7.61 -29.68
CA PRO A 348 0.12 8.21 -31.00
C PRO A 348 0.42 9.72 -30.99
N ASP A 349 0.06 10.44 -29.92
CA ASP A 349 0.35 11.86 -29.71
C ASP A 349 1.61 12.10 -28.85
N GLY A 350 2.38 11.05 -28.58
CA GLY A 350 3.57 11.10 -27.74
C GLY A 350 3.30 11.04 -26.23
N LYS A 351 2.03 11.02 -25.79
CA LYS A 351 1.69 10.93 -24.38
C LYS A 351 2.09 9.59 -23.77
N ARG A 352 2.36 9.64 -22.47
CA ARG A 352 2.56 8.50 -21.59
C ARG A 352 1.88 8.81 -20.26
N GLY A 353 1.43 7.77 -19.57
CA GLY A 353 0.85 7.90 -18.26
C GLY A 353 0.77 6.54 -17.60
N VAL A 354 0.96 6.47 -16.29
CA VAL A 354 0.77 5.25 -15.50
C VAL A 354 0.10 5.61 -14.18
N ARG A 355 -0.68 4.69 -13.60
CA ARG A 355 -1.16 4.87 -12.23
C ARG A 355 0.02 5.09 -11.28
N ALA A 356 -0.15 5.96 -10.30
CA ALA A 356 0.85 6.19 -9.24
C ALA A 356 0.26 6.08 -7.83
N GLY A 357 -0.79 5.25 -7.67
CA GLY A 357 -1.51 5.08 -6.41
C GLY A 357 -2.23 6.36 -5.97
N TYR A 358 -2.52 6.48 -4.67
CA TYR A 358 -2.97 7.73 -4.07
C TYR A 358 -1.85 8.78 -4.09
N LEU A 359 -2.20 10.07 -3.97
CA LEU A 359 -1.21 11.13 -3.82
C LEU A 359 -0.22 10.76 -2.70
N ASN A 360 1.07 10.76 -3.05
CA ASN A 360 2.16 10.28 -2.20
C ASN A 360 1.91 8.86 -1.66
N ASN A 361 1.59 7.92 -2.56
CA ASN A 361 1.27 6.51 -2.31
C ASN A 361 2.17 5.81 -1.26
N MET A 362 1.80 5.91 0.01
CA MET A 362 2.53 5.34 1.16
C MET A 362 1.63 4.71 2.20
N VAL A 363 0.34 4.55 1.92
CA VAL A 363 -0.60 3.88 2.82
C VAL A 363 -1.08 2.62 2.13
N ASN A 364 -0.79 1.47 2.74
CA ASN A 364 -1.19 0.15 2.24
C ASN A 364 -2.14 -0.52 3.24
N GLY A 365 -3.18 0.22 3.62
CA GLY A 365 -4.19 -0.23 4.58
C GLY A 365 -4.16 0.55 5.89
N TYR A 366 -5.02 0.11 6.80
CA TYR A 366 -5.33 0.80 8.03
C TYR A 366 -5.53 -0.21 9.16
N GLU A 367 -5.15 0.18 10.37
CA GLU A 367 -5.46 -0.54 11.59
C GLU A 367 -6.60 0.19 12.32
N LEU A 368 -7.72 -0.51 12.44
CA LEU A 368 -8.85 -0.05 13.24
C LEU A 368 -8.70 -0.59 14.66
N ILE A 369 -8.89 0.29 15.66
CA ILE A 369 -8.82 -0.08 17.08
C ILE A 369 -10.24 -0.26 17.61
N ASN A 370 -10.55 -1.46 18.08
CA ASN A 370 -11.83 -1.76 18.70
C ASN A 370 -12.01 -0.91 19.96
N LYS A 371 -13.14 -0.20 20.06
CA LYS A 371 -13.41 0.70 21.19
C LYS A 371 -13.51 -0.01 22.54
N ASP A 372 -13.77 -1.32 22.51
CA ASP A 372 -13.89 -2.17 23.69
C ASP A 372 -12.55 -2.86 24.05
N SER A 373 -11.45 -2.55 23.34
CA SER A 373 -10.14 -3.10 23.63
C SER A 373 -9.64 -2.67 25.01
N PRO A 374 -9.10 -3.58 25.84
CA PRO A 374 -8.52 -3.22 27.14
C PRO A 374 -7.16 -2.52 27.02
N HIS A 375 -6.49 -2.64 25.86
CA HIS A 375 -5.13 -2.13 25.62
C HIS A 375 -5.00 -1.44 24.24
N PRO A 376 -5.79 -0.38 23.97
CA PRO A 376 -5.77 0.30 22.67
C PRO A 376 -4.39 0.90 22.32
N GLU A 377 -3.57 1.22 23.32
CA GLU A 377 -2.20 1.72 23.15
C GLU A 377 -1.21 0.66 22.65
N ALA A 378 -1.54 -0.64 22.75
CA ALA A 378 -0.59 -1.72 22.48
C ALA A 378 -0.09 -1.72 21.02
N TYR A 379 -0.94 -1.33 20.06
CA TYR A 379 -0.52 -1.19 18.66
C TYR A 379 0.58 -0.12 18.50
N PHE A 380 0.46 1.02 19.18
CA PHE A 380 1.46 2.08 19.11
C PHE A 380 2.78 1.67 19.74
N VAL A 381 2.73 0.96 20.87
CA VAL A 381 3.93 0.37 21.50
C VAL A 381 4.64 -0.57 20.54
N TYR A 382 3.90 -1.49 19.92
CA TYR A 382 4.43 -2.40 18.91
C TYR A 382 5.03 -1.66 17.71
N TYR A 383 4.27 -0.76 17.10
CA TYR A 383 4.65 -0.14 15.85
C TYR A 383 5.81 0.84 16.02
N ASN A 384 5.86 1.59 17.14
CA ASN A 384 7.02 2.42 17.48
C ASN A 384 8.31 1.60 17.52
N TYR A 385 8.28 0.45 18.20
CA TYR A 385 9.45 -0.40 18.33
C TYR A 385 9.90 -0.90 16.95
N MET A 386 8.96 -1.38 16.13
CA MET A 386 9.28 -1.79 14.76
C MET A 386 9.81 -0.62 13.92
N LEU A 387 9.27 0.58 14.07
CA LEU A 387 9.70 1.74 13.30
C LEU A 387 11.13 2.18 13.66
N ASP A 388 11.48 2.18 14.95
CA ASP A 388 12.80 2.61 15.42
C ASP A 388 13.89 1.54 15.28
N HIS A 389 13.53 0.26 15.35
CA HIS A 389 14.51 -0.84 15.38
C HIS A 389 14.51 -1.68 14.10
N PHE A 390 13.36 -1.92 13.48
CA PHE A 390 13.21 -2.84 12.35
C PHE A 390 13.18 -2.15 10.99
N ALA A 391 12.54 -0.98 10.86
CA ALA A 391 12.32 -0.36 9.55
C ALA A 391 13.63 0.07 8.85
N ASN A 392 14.63 0.49 9.62
CA ASN A 392 15.99 0.80 9.14
C ASN A 392 17.05 0.40 10.19
N PRO A 393 17.39 -0.90 10.29
CA PRO A 393 18.20 -1.43 11.38
C PRO A 393 19.62 -0.88 11.34
N GLN A 394 20.18 -0.66 12.53
CA GLN A 394 21.56 -0.20 12.72
C GLN A 394 22.52 -1.40 12.85
N ALA A 395 23.80 -1.21 12.50
CA ALA A 395 24.80 -2.25 12.68
C ALA A 395 24.91 -2.64 14.17
N GLY A 396 24.95 -3.94 14.47
CA GLY A 396 24.91 -4.49 15.82
C GLY A 396 23.52 -4.54 16.48
N SER A 397 22.46 -4.08 15.79
CA SER A 397 21.08 -4.20 16.31
C SER A 397 20.54 -5.63 16.15
N GLU A 398 19.47 -5.95 16.90
CA GLU A 398 18.83 -7.26 16.83
C GLU A 398 18.37 -7.63 15.40
N PHE A 399 18.00 -6.62 14.61
CA PHE A 399 17.48 -6.78 13.25
C PHE A 399 18.51 -6.53 12.15
N GLU A 400 19.81 -6.44 12.49
CA GLU A 400 20.88 -6.20 11.52
C GLU A 400 20.88 -7.18 10.34
N ASN A 401 20.54 -8.45 10.58
CA ASN A 401 20.56 -9.50 9.56
C ASN A 401 19.15 -9.89 9.07
N GLY A 402 18.12 -9.43 9.76
CA GLY A 402 16.75 -9.88 9.60
C GLY A 402 16.03 -10.03 10.93
N PHE A 403 14.78 -10.44 10.88
CA PHE A 403 13.92 -10.58 12.06
C PHE A 403 14.36 -11.73 12.97
N ALA A 404 14.61 -12.91 12.43
CA ALA A 404 15.00 -14.07 13.22
C ALA A 404 15.84 -15.10 12.43
N GLU A 405 16.94 -15.54 13.03
CA GLU A 405 17.78 -16.59 12.46
C GLU A 405 16.99 -17.90 12.33
N GLY A 406 17.12 -18.57 11.18
CA GLY A 406 16.36 -19.77 10.82
C GLY A 406 14.98 -19.48 10.22
N TYR A 407 14.54 -18.22 10.23
CA TYR A 407 13.29 -17.79 9.60
C TYR A 407 13.59 -17.00 8.34
N ASP A 408 13.97 -15.73 8.42
CA ASP A 408 14.17 -14.86 7.26
C ASP A 408 15.66 -14.63 6.91
N TRP A 409 16.56 -15.16 7.74
CA TRP A 409 17.99 -15.27 7.43
C TRP A 409 18.63 -16.48 8.12
N LYS A 410 19.81 -16.88 7.68
CA LYS A 410 20.60 -17.97 8.30
C LYS A 410 22.09 -17.69 8.23
N ARG A 411 22.87 -18.12 9.22
CA ARG A 411 24.34 -18.11 9.14
C ARG A 411 24.87 -19.24 8.26
N ILE A 412 25.63 -18.90 7.23
CA ILE A 412 26.30 -19.82 6.31
C ILE A 412 27.77 -19.40 6.21
N ASN A 413 28.68 -20.32 6.55
CA ASN A 413 30.13 -20.08 6.53
C ASN A 413 30.58 -18.82 7.29
N GLY A 414 29.91 -18.53 8.42
CA GLY A 414 30.21 -17.37 9.27
C GLY A 414 29.42 -16.10 8.93
N TYR A 415 28.82 -16.00 7.75
CA TYR A 415 28.11 -14.82 7.27
C TYR A 415 26.59 -15.01 7.31
N ALA A 416 25.83 -13.93 7.54
CA ALA A 416 24.38 -13.97 7.39
C ALA A 416 24.01 -14.05 5.91
N SER A 417 23.03 -14.89 5.59
CA SER A 417 22.51 -15.10 4.24
C SER A 417 20.99 -15.05 4.26
N ARG A 418 20.44 -14.30 3.29
CA ARG A 418 19.00 -14.23 2.97
C ARG A 418 18.69 -14.81 1.59
N ASP A 419 19.55 -15.70 1.10
CA ASP A 419 19.42 -16.26 -0.25
C ASP A 419 18.08 -16.99 -0.41
N LYS A 420 17.35 -16.68 -1.49
CA LYS A 420 16.02 -17.26 -1.75
C LYS A 420 16.02 -18.77 -1.90
N SER A 421 17.14 -19.37 -2.32
CA SER A 421 17.30 -20.83 -2.40
C SER A 421 17.20 -21.53 -1.05
N LEU A 422 17.35 -20.80 0.05
CA LEU A 422 17.19 -21.32 1.41
C LEU A 422 15.72 -21.57 1.79
N ASN A 423 14.77 -21.10 0.99
CA ASN A 423 13.32 -21.31 1.18
C ASN A 423 12.82 -20.96 2.60
N LEU A 424 13.33 -19.84 3.08
CA LEU A 424 13.14 -19.23 4.39
C LEU A 424 11.69 -18.77 4.63
N LEU A 425 11.31 -18.66 5.89
CA LEU A 425 9.98 -18.23 6.34
C LEU A 425 9.97 -16.71 6.55
N ASN A 426 8.81 -16.06 6.44
CA ASN A 426 8.66 -14.63 6.71
C ASN A 426 8.02 -14.39 8.09
N PRO A 427 8.77 -14.02 9.15
CA PRO A 427 8.19 -13.72 10.46
C PRO A 427 7.16 -12.59 10.45
N LEU A 428 7.25 -11.65 9.52
CA LEU A 428 6.32 -10.52 9.44
C LEU A 428 4.93 -10.94 8.96
N ALA A 429 4.79 -12.08 8.29
CA ALA A 429 3.48 -12.65 7.96
C ALA A 429 2.62 -12.90 9.22
N TYR A 430 3.27 -13.07 10.38
CA TYR A 430 2.62 -13.22 11.68
C TYR A 430 2.54 -11.91 12.46
N SER A 431 2.73 -10.75 11.85
CA SER A 431 2.69 -9.44 12.51
C SER A 431 1.28 -8.83 12.59
N LEU A 432 1.12 -7.69 13.25
CA LEU A 432 -0.18 -7.00 13.32
C LEU A 432 -0.56 -6.32 12.00
N ASN A 433 0.41 -5.96 11.16
CA ASN A 433 0.19 -5.16 9.94
C ASN A 433 0.82 -5.78 8.67
N TRP A 434 0.91 -7.12 8.61
CA TRP A 434 1.43 -7.98 7.51
C TRP A 434 2.91 -7.83 7.13
N ASP A 435 3.39 -6.60 7.11
CA ASP A 435 4.55 -6.14 6.34
C ASP A 435 5.63 -5.51 7.23
N GLY A 436 5.39 -5.46 8.55
CA GLY A 436 6.21 -4.74 9.52
C GLY A 436 6.14 -3.22 9.34
N ALA A 437 6.95 -2.48 10.11
CA ALA A 437 7.07 -1.03 9.94
C ALA A 437 7.96 -0.70 8.72
N ARG A 438 7.57 0.32 7.96
CA ARG A 438 8.26 0.77 6.75
C ARG A 438 8.53 2.26 6.82
N LEU A 439 9.69 2.68 6.31
CA LEU A 439 9.97 4.08 5.98
C LEU A 439 9.69 4.28 4.49
N PRO A 440 8.76 5.16 4.10
CA PRO A 440 8.23 5.18 2.74
C PRO A 440 9.28 5.25 1.62
N ASP A 441 10.28 6.14 1.73
CA ASP A 441 11.24 6.33 0.63
C ASP A 441 12.46 5.39 0.71
N LEU A 442 12.63 4.67 1.82
CA LEU A 442 13.86 3.90 2.09
C LEU A 442 14.12 2.83 1.03
N MET A 443 13.08 2.14 0.55
CA MET A 443 13.25 1.08 -0.44
C MET A 443 13.69 1.63 -1.79
N ILE A 444 13.01 2.64 -2.32
CA ILE A 444 13.38 3.19 -3.63
C ILE A 444 14.78 3.81 -3.60
N GLU A 445 15.13 4.53 -2.53
CA GLU A 445 16.48 5.08 -2.33
C GLU A 445 17.53 3.98 -2.29
N THR A 446 17.25 2.90 -1.57
CA THR A 446 18.12 1.71 -1.49
C THR A 446 18.30 1.08 -2.87
N LEU A 447 17.23 0.82 -3.62
CA LEU A 447 17.32 0.21 -4.95
C LEU A 447 18.13 1.08 -5.92
N LEU A 448 17.99 2.41 -5.85
CA LEU A 448 18.78 3.34 -6.67
C LEU A 448 20.27 3.39 -6.27
N LYS A 449 20.61 3.21 -4.98
CA LYS A 449 22.00 3.05 -4.52
C LYS A 449 22.57 1.70 -4.97
N LEU A 450 21.82 0.62 -4.83
CA LEU A 450 22.23 -0.72 -5.27
C LEU A 450 22.52 -0.77 -6.78
N LYS A 451 21.77 -0.03 -7.60
CA LYS A 451 22.07 0.14 -9.03
C LYS A 451 23.47 0.70 -9.30
N LYS A 452 24.00 1.51 -8.38
CA LYS A 452 25.36 2.08 -8.44
C LYS A 452 26.42 1.17 -7.78
N GLY A 453 26.03 -0.02 -7.31
CA GLY A 453 26.89 -0.96 -6.61
C GLY A 453 27.21 -0.56 -5.17
N GLN A 454 26.36 0.25 -4.54
CA GLN A 454 26.57 0.77 -3.18
C GLN A 454 25.60 0.09 -2.19
N ALA A 455 26.15 -0.50 -1.13
CA ALA A 455 25.41 -1.00 0.03
C ALA A 455 26.25 -0.78 1.29
N GLU A 456 25.75 0.01 2.23
CA GLU A 456 26.48 0.44 3.43
C GLU A 456 25.70 0.12 4.70
N THR A 457 24.40 0.39 4.71
CA THR A 457 23.56 0.12 5.88
C THR A 457 23.12 -1.34 5.94
N PRO A 458 22.78 -1.87 7.13
CA PRO A 458 22.22 -3.22 7.24
C PRO A 458 20.99 -3.42 6.34
N PHE A 459 20.10 -2.44 6.24
CA PHE A 459 18.95 -2.50 5.33
C PHE A 459 19.37 -2.66 3.86
N GLU A 460 20.35 -1.87 3.40
CA GLU A 460 20.86 -1.93 2.03
C GLU A 460 21.54 -3.29 1.75
N ILE A 461 22.32 -3.81 2.71
CA ILE A 461 22.99 -5.11 2.62
C ILE A 461 21.96 -6.26 2.59
N GLN A 462 20.95 -6.24 3.46
CA GLN A 462 19.87 -7.22 3.46
C GLN A 462 19.10 -7.18 2.13
N THR A 463 18.80 -5.97 1.64
CA THR A 463 18.10 -5.75 0.36
C THR A 463 18.91 -6.29 -0.81
N GLN A 464 20.22 -6.05 -0.85
CA GLN A 464 21.12 -6.57 -1.89
C GLN A 464 21.12 -8.10 -1.98
N GLN A 465 21.03 -8.78 -0.84
CA GLN A 465 21.03 -10.25 -0.80
C GLN A 465 19.73 -10.86 -1.33
N TYR A 466 18.62 -10.14 -1.23
CA TYR A 466 17.29 -10.65 -1.55
C TYR A 466 16.71 -10.14 -2.88
N ARG A 467 17.05 -8.92 -3.29
CA ARG A 467 16.49 -8.28 -4.50
C ARG A 467 17.25 -8.71 -5.76
N THR A 468 16.51 -8.92 -6.85
CA THR A 468 17.09 -9.32 -8.14
C THR A 468 17.64 -8.12 -8.89
N ARG A 469 18.55 -8.37 -9.83
CA ARG A 469 19.04 -7.32 -10.75
C ARG A 469 17.89 -6.75 -11.58
N GLU A 470 16.98 -7.61 -12.02
CA GLU A 470 15.80 -7.26 -12.81
C GLU A 470 14.90 -6.26 -12.05
N GLU A 471 14.67 -6.46 -10.75
CA GLU A 471 13.94 -5.53 -9.89
C GLU A 471 14.67 -4.19 -9.73
N ILE A 472 15.98 -4.20 -9.49
CA ILE A 472 16.79 -2.98 -9.33
C ILE A 472 16.76 -2.13 -10.62
N GLU A 473 16.85 -2.77 -11.78
CA GLU A 473 16.73 -2.09 -13.08
C GLU A 473 15.33 -1.51 -13.30
N ALA A 474 14.28 -2.25 -12.93
CA ALA A 474 12.89 -1.81 -13.01
C ALA A 474 12.58 -0.63 -12.09
N ALA A 475 13.08 -0.64 -10.85
CA ALA A 475 12.89 0.45 -9.90
C ALA A 475 13.49 1.77 -10.41
N ALA A 476 14.61 1.70 -11.13
CA ALA A 476 15.17 2.88 -11.77
C ALA A 476 14.32 3.40 -12.93
N ILE A 477 13.65 2.52 -13.70
CA ILE A 477 12.67 2.95 -14.71
C ILE A 477 11.53 3.72 -14.04
N VAL A 478 11.01 3.20 -12.92
CA VAL A 478 9.95 3.88 -12.15
C VAL A 478 10.42 5.25 -11.63
N ALA A 479 11.64 5.35 -11.09
CA ALA A 479 12.20 6.63 -10.65
C ALA A 479 12.36 7.65 -11.80
N ASP A 480 12.51 7.18 -13.05
CA ASP A 480 12.57 8.03 -14.23
C ASP A 480 11.18 8.57 -14.62
N TYR A 481 10.10 7.87 -14.26
CA TYR A 481 8.74 8.31 -14.55
C TYR A 481 8.34 9.59 -13.82
N GLU A 482 8.85 9.80 -12.61
CA GLU A 482 8.68 11.05 -11.87
C GLU A 482 9.29 12.22 -12.65
N ARG A 483 10.55 12.05 -13.09
CA ARG A 483 11.27 13.08 -13.86
C ARG A 483 10.65 13.34 -15.23
N ALA A 484 10.01 12.33 -15.80
CA ALA A 484 9.28 12.45 -17.06
C ALA A 484 7.85 13.00 -16.89
N HIS A 485 7.38 13.20 -15.65
CA HIS A 485 6.01 13.63 -15.34
C HIS A 485 4.93 12.73 -15.97
N ILE A 486 5.16 11.41 -15.96
CA ILE A 486 4.20 10.42 -16.50
C ILE A 486 3.49 9.63 -15.41
N ARG A 487 3.68 10.00 -14.15
CA ARG A 487 2.96 9.44 -13.00
C ARG A 487 1.62 10.16 -12.84
N TYR A 488 0.53 9.39 -12.76
CA TYR A 488 -0.82 9.88 -12.55
C TYR A 488 -1.29 9.43 -11.16
N PRO A 489 -0.98 10.21 -10.11
CA PRO A 489 -1.51 9.92 -8.79
C PRO A 489 -3.01 10.22 -8.75
N ASP A 490 -3.73 9.46 -7.95
CA ASP A 490 -5.10 9.77 -7.58
C ASP A 490 -5.07 10.86 -6.51
N TYR A 491 -5.54 12.05 -6.88
CA TYR A 491 -5.56 13.21 -5.99
C TYR A 491 -6.74 13.19 -5.02
N PHE A 492 -7.74 12.33 -5.24
CA PHE A 492 -8.81 12.13 -4.27
C PHE A 492 -8.41 11.07 -3.26
N VAL A 493 -7.93 11.54 -2.09
CA VAL A 493 -7.48 10.68 -0.98
C VAL A 493 -8.31 10.90 0.29
N GLY A 494 -9.48 11.52 0.15
CA GLY A 494 -10.43 11.78 1.23
C GLY A 494 -11.31 10.57 1.56
N ALA A 495 -12.09 10.69 2.63
CA ALA A 495 -13.16 9.74 2.92
C ALA A 495 -14.19 9.72 1.77
N SER A 496 -14.91 8.60 1.62
CA SER A 496 -15.96 8.48 0.61
C SER A 496 -16.98 9.62 0.75
N THR A 497 -17.34 10.23 -0.38
CA THR A 497 -18.35 11.31 -0.38
C THR A 497 -19.75 10.73 -0.14
N PRO A 498 -20.73 11.55 0.31
CA PRO A 498 -22.09 11.07 0.53
C PRO A 498 -22.71 10.37 -0.69
N THR A 499 -22.44 10.89 -1.89
CA THR A 499 -22.94 10.26 -3.12
C THR A 499 -22.15 9.01 -3.48
N MET A 500 -20.84 8.96 -3.23
CA MET A 500 -20.06 7.73 -3.42
C MET A 500 -20.63 6.57 -2.61
N THR A 501 -20.94 6.78 -1.32
CA THR A 501 -21.47 5.72 -0.44
C THR A 501 -22.75 5.07 -0.96
N SER A 502 -23.57 5.81 -1.72
CA SER A 502 -24.85 5.28 -2.23
C SER A 502 -24.87 4.90 -3.70
N LYS A 503 -23.87 5.32 -4.50
CA LYS A 503 -23.88 5.19 -5.97
C LYS A 503 -22.61 4.60 -6.58
N LEU A 504 -21.47 4.62 -5.88
CA LEU A 504 -20.19 4.31 -6.49
C LEU A 504 -20.13 2.87 -7.02
N ASP A 505 -20.66 1.90 -6.28
CA ASP A 505 -20.69 0.50 -6.71
C ASP A 505 -21.51 0.29 -7.98
N LEU A 506 -22.66 0.95 -8.10
CA LEU A 506 -23.49 0.93 -9.31
C LEU A 506 -22.72 1.52 -10.50
N LEU A 507 -22.05 2.65 -10.30
CA LEU A 507 -21.28 3.33 -11.34
C LEU A 507 -20.09 2.49 -11.80
N HIS A 508 -19.41 1.85 -10.85
CA HIS A 508 -18.33 0.91 -11.09
C HIS A 508 -18.80 -0.31 -11.88
N GLN A 509 -19.92 -0.93 -11.49
CA GLN A 509 -20.48 -2.08 -12.20
C GLN A 509 -20.85 -1.72 -13.64
N MET A 510 -21.49 -0.57 -13.85
CA MET A 510 -21.82 -0.07 -15.19
C MET A 510 -20.58 0.17 -16.05
N GLU A 511 -19.51 0.71 -15.45
CA GLU A 511 -18.22 0.89 -16.13
C GLU A 511 -17.63 -0.44 -16.59
N VAL A 512 -17.54 -1.44 -15.69
CA VAL A 512 -17.01 -2.78 -16.01
C VAL A 512 -17.81 -3.42 -17.14
N GLU A 513 -19.13 -3.45 -17.00
CA GLU A 513 -20.02 -4.05 -18.01
C GLU A 513 -19.83 -3.39 -19.38
N THR A 514 -19.79 -2.05 -19.41
CA THR A 514 -19.65 -1.29 -20.66
C THR A 514 -18.28 -1.53 -21.29
N TYR A 515 -17.20 -1.41 -20.52
CA TYR A 515 -15.83 -1.59 -21.00
C TYR A 515 -15.63 -3.00 -21.54
N THR A 516 -16.04 -4.01 -20.78
CA THR A 516 -15.95 -5.42 -21.20
C THR A 516 -16.77 -5.67 -22.46
N ASN A 517 -18.00 -5.17 -22.55
CA ASN A 517 -18.82 -5.34 -23.76
C ASN A 517 -18.19 -4.65 -24.98
N MET A 518 -17.54 -3.50 -24.80
CA MET A 518 -16.78 -2.83 -25.86
C MET A 518 -15.55 -3.61 -26.29
N ILE A 519 -14.77 -4.12 -25.35
CA ILE A 519 -13.54 -4.88 -25.62
C ILE A 519 -13.88 -6.18 -26.38
N TYR A 520 -14.93 -6.90 -25.97
CA TYR A 520 -15.34 -8.15 -26.62
C TYR A 520 -16.27 -7.94 -27.83
N GLY A 521 -16.42 -6.72 -28.33
CA GLY A 521 -17.20 -6.41 -29.54
C GLY A 521 -18.72 -6.61 -29.41
N ARG A 522 -19.24 -6.80 -28.19
CA ARG A 522 -20.69 -6.93 -27.89
C ARG A 522 -21.43 -5.59 -27.98
N THR A 523 -20.70 -4.47 -27.91
CA THR A 523 -21.24 -3.11 -28.04
C THR A 523 -20.27 -2.24 -28.85
N PRO A 524 -20.71 -1.36 -29.76
CA PRO A 524 -19.84 -0.46 -30.52
C PRO A 524 -19.01 0.46 -29.61
N ILE A 525 -17.80 0.87 -30.04
CA ILE A 525 -16.94 1.79 -29.26
C ILE A 525 -17.61 3.16 -29.10
N GLU A 526 -18.42 3.54 -30.07
CA GLU A 526 -19.20 4.79 -30.11
C GLU A 526 -20.19 4.89 -28.94
N ALA A 527 -20.57 3.78 -28.31
CA ALA A 527 -21.43 3.79 -27.12
C ALA A 527 -20.75 4.39 -25.88
N PHE A 528 -19.44 4.68 -25.93
CA PHE A 528 -18.70 5.28 -24.81
C PHE A 528 -19.26 6.63 -24.40
N ASP A 529 -19.67 7.47 -25.36
CA ASP A 529 -20.23 8.79 -25.03
C ASP A 529 -21.55 8.67 -24.26
N ALA A 530 -22.38 7.69 -24.64
CA ALA A 530 -23.62 7.39 -23.94
C ALA A 530 -23.35 6.85 -22.52
N PHE A 531 -22.34 5.99 -22.36
CA PHE A 531 -21.87 5.55 -21.06
C PHE A 531 -21.40 6.72 -20.18
N ALA A 532 -20.54 7.59 -20.71
CA ALA A 532 -20.02 8.73 -19.97
C ALA A 532 -21.15 9.70 -19.56
N ALA A 533 -22.11 9.96 -20.45
CA ALA A 533 -23.30 10.74 -20.12
C ALA A 533 -24.13 10.09 -19.01
N ARG A 534 -24.39 8.78 -19.12
CA ARG A 534 -25.15 8.02 -18.10
C ARG A 534 -24.44 7.99 -16.74
N TRP A 535 -23.11 7.86 -16.73
CA TRP A 535 -22.30 7.92 -15.51
C TRP A 535 -22.48 9.25 -14.79
N ARG A 536 -22.44 10.36 -15.53
CA ARG A 536 -22.69 11.70 -15.00
C ARG A 536 -24.09 11.82 -14.40
N GLU A 537 -25.11 11.39 -15.15
CA GLU A 537 -26.52 11.45 -14.75
C GLU A 537 -26.84 10.61 -13.50
N LEU A 538 -26.23 9.43 -13.37
CA LEU A 538 -26.50 8.50 -12.25
C LEU A 538 -25.82 8.88 -10.93
N GLY A 539 -25.15 10.03 -10.87
CA GLY A 539 -24.53 10.58 -9.66
C GLY A 539 -23.08 11.00 -9.86
N GLY A 540 -22.46 10.68 -10.98
CA GLY A 540 -21.07 11.01 -11.27
C GLY A 540 -20.76 12.51 -11.24
N ASP A 541 -21.67 13.37 -11.71
CA ASP A 541 -21.50 14.82 -11.62
C ASP A 541 -21.57 15.33 -10.18
N GLN A 542 -22.43 14.72 -9.36
CA GLN A 542 -22.53 15.07 -7.95
C GLN A 542 -21.27 14.63 -7.20
N ILE A 543 -20.77 13.42 -7.47
CA ILE A 543 -19.50 12.94 -6.91
C ILE A 543 -18.36 13.86 -7.34
N THR A 544 -18.31 14.26 -8.62
CA THR A 544 -17.27 15.17 -9.14
C THR A 544 -17.27 16.50 -8.39
N ARG A 545 -18.45 17.06 -8.08
CA ARG A 545 -18.57 18.27 -7.25
C ARG A 545 -18.05 18.03 -5.84
N GLU A 546 -18.52 16.98 -5.17
CA GLU A 546 -18.13 16.65 -3.80
C GLU A 546 -16.61 16.40 -3.67
N VAL A 547 -16.01 15.70 -4.63
CA VAL A 547 -14.56 15.47 -4.72
C VAL A 547 -13.80 16.79 -4.89
N ASN A 548 -14.26 17.68 -5.75
CA ASN A 548 -13.62 18.98 -5.94
C ASN A 548 -13.81 19.89 -4.74
N ASP A 549 -14.97 19.88 -4.07
CA ASP A 549 -15.20 20.62 -2.84
C ASP A 549 -14.24 20.15 -1.73
N TRP A 550 -14.07 18.83 -1.58
CA TRP A 550 -13.06 18.25 -0.70
C TRP A 550 -11.65 18.70 -1.10
N TYR A 551 -11.28 18.62 -2.38
CA TYR A 551 -9.95 18.98 -2.87
C TYR A 551 -9.61 20.45 -2.58
N GLN A 552 -10.57 21.35 -2.81
CA GLN A 552 -10.43 22.77 -2.47
C GLN A 552 -10.36 23.01 -0.95
N SER A 553 -10.96 22.16 -0.13
CA SER A 553 -10.90 22.27 1.33
C SER A 553 -9.53 21.91 1.89
N VAL A 554 -8.82 20.97 1.27
CA VAL A 554 -7.48 20.54 1.70
C VAL A 554 -6.37 21.41 1.12
N LEU A 555 -6.54 22.01 -0.05
CA LEU A 555 -5.59 23.00 -0.61
C LEU A 555 -5.51 24.32 0.18
N LYS A 556 -6.52 24.64 0.97
CA LYS A 556 -6.60 25.87 1.78
C LYS A 556 -5.93 25.74 3.16
N LYS A 557 -5.53 24.53 3.54
CA LYS A 557 -4.80 24.24 4.79
C LYS A 557 -3.32 24.16 4.48
#